data_AF-A0A6I5CVA4-F1
#
_entry.id   AF-A0A6I5CVA4-F1
#
_cell.length_a   1.000
_cell.length_b   1.000
_cell.length_c   1.000
_cell.angle_alpha   90.00
_cell.angle_beta   90.00
_cell.angle_gamma   90.00
#
_symmetry.space_group_name_H-M   'P 1'
#
loop_
_entity.id
_entity.type
_entity.pdbx_description
1 polymer ?
#
loop_
_entity_poly.entity_id
_entity_poly.type
_entity_poly.pdbx_seq_one_letter_code
_entity_poly.pdbx_strand_id
1 'polypeptide(L)'
;GVRHSAAEDALRALADATGIPVASTQAGKGSLRYDHPADVGGVGHTGTEVADGLARGADLVLGVGTRYTDFTTASGTLFRHPEVRFVNLNISASDAHKMAGTTVVCDARAGLTALTAALAGHRVDAAHETACREGKRRWERVVEAAFRADDDAVPTQTQVLGALDAVVGDEDVVINAAGSLPGDLHKLWRARSPHQYHVEYGYSCMGYEIPAAIGVQQAAPGVPVWALVGDGTYLMMP
;
A
#
# COMPACT_ATOMS: atom_id res chain seq x y z
N GLY A 1 3.19 9.99 1.52
CA GLY A 1 2.91 11.39 1.17
C GLY A 1 1.44 11.63 0.90
N VAL A 2 0.81 10.81 0.05
CA VAL A 2 -0.63 10.90 -0.27
C VAL A 2 -1.51 11.00 0.99
N ARG A 3 -1.36 10.08 1.95
CA ARG A 3 -2.11 10.11 3.24
C ARG A 3 -1.93 11.40 4.03
N HIS A 4 -0.68 11.85 4.22
CA HIS A 4 -0.38 13.08 4.96
C HIS A 4 -0.89 14.33 4.26
N SER A 5 -1.00 14.28 2.93
CA SER A 5 -1.58 15.33 2.10
C SER A 5 -3.10 15.21 2.00
N ALA A 6 -3.73 14.17 2.57
CA ALA A 6 -5.14 13.80 2.37
C ALA A 6 -5.56 13.88 0.89
N ALA A 7 -4.76 13.23 0.04
CA ALA A 7 -4.82 13.30 -1.42
C ALA A 7 -5.48 12.06 -2.07
N GLU A 8 -6.23 11.27 -1.31
CA GLU A 8 -6.85 10.02 -1.78
C GLU A 8 -7.83 10.25 -2.93
N ASP A 9 -8.68 11.27 -2.83
CA ASP A 9 -9.61 11.65 -3.91
C ASP A 9 -8.87 12.13 -5.17
N ALA A 10 -7.75 12.84 -5.01
CA ALA A 10 -6.93 13.31 -6.13
C ALA A 10 -6.20 12.14 -6.81
N LEU A 11 -5.73 11.17 -6.03
CA LEU A 11 -5.13 9.93 -6.55
C LEU A 11 -6.16 9.10 -7.31
N ARG A 12 -7.36 8.92 -6.74
CA ARG A 12 -8.48 8.23 -7.40
C ARG A 12 -8.83 8.92 -8.72
N ALA A 13 -8.98 10.24 -8.72
CA ALA A 13 -9.31 11.00 -9.93
C ALA A 13 -8.26 10.84 -11.04
N LEU A 14 -6.97 10.82 -10.70
CA LEU A 14 -5.90 10.55 -11.66
C LEU A 14 -6.00 9.12 -12.22
N ALA A 15 -6.19 8.13 -11.34
CA ALA A 15 -6.29 6.73 -11.72
C ALA A 15 -7.52 6.46 -12.61
N ASP A 16 -8.67 7.04 -12.28
CA ASP A 16 -9.90 6.94 -13.07
C ASP A 16 -9.75 7.57 -14.46
N ALA A 17 -9.13 8.75 -14.54
CA ALA A 17 -8.96 9.47 -15.80
C ALA A 17 -7.98 8.76 -16.74
N THR A 18 -6.92 8.17 -16.20
CA THR A 18 -5.79 7.68 -16.99
C THR A 18 -5.72 6.16 -17.12
N GLY A 19 -6.37 5.41 -16.22
CA GLY A 19 -6.23 3.95 -16.13
C GLY A 19 -4.84 3.47 -15.67
N ILE A 20 -3.95 4.37 -15.22
CA ILE A 20 -2.62 4.02 -14.73
C ILE A 20 -2.76 3.15 -13.46
N PRO A 21 -2.11 1.97 -13.38
CA PRO A 21 -2.17 1.12 -12.20
C PRO A 21 -1.47 1.78 -11.01
N VAL A 22 -2.03 1.59 -9.83
CA VAL A 22 -1.56 2.17 -8.57
C VAL A 22 -1.08 1.06 -7.65
N ALA A 23 0.22 1.09 -7.34
CA ALA A 23 0.80 0.24 -6.31
C ALA A 23 1.12 1.08 -5.07
N SER A 24 1.01 0.47 -3.88
CA SER A 24 1.20 1.14 -2.61
C SER A 24 2.46 0.71 -1.90
N THR A 25 3.11 1.63 -1.21
CA THR A 25 4.14 1.29 -0.21
C THR A 25 3.45 0.88 1.10
N GLN A 26 4.20 0.31 2.06
CA GLN A 26 3.68 0.03 3.41
C GLN A 26 2.96 1.25 4.02
N ALA A 27 3.59 2.43 3.97
CA ALA A 27 3.01 3.64 4.50
C ALA A 27 1.87 4.22 3.63
N GLY A 28 1.83 3.88 2.34
CA GLY A 28 0.82 4.36 1.38
C GLY A 28 -0.38 3.44 1.21
N LYS A 29 -0.37 2.24 1.80
CA LYS A 29 -1.49 1.31 1.71
C LYS A 29 -2.76 1.93 2.30
N GLY A 30 -3.88 1.77 1.60
CA GLY A 30 -5.14 2.44 1.90
C GLY A 30 -5.33 3.80 1.21
N SER A 31 -4.31 4.37 0.57
CA SER A 31 -4.47 5.61 -0.22
C SER A 31 -5.38 5.46 -1.44
N LEU A 32 -5.51 4.24 -1.95
CA LEU A 32 -6.54 3.84 -2.89
C LEU A 32 -7.23 2.61 -2.28
N ARG A 33 -8.56 2.55 -2.38
CA ARG A 33 -9.32 1.45 -1.81
C ARG A 33 -8.99 0.15 -2.55
N TYR A 34 -8.87 -0.97 -1.82
CA TYR A 34 -8.43 -2.24 -2.38
C TYR A 34 -9.28 -2.77 -3.54
N ASP A 35 -10.56 -2.41 -3.64
CA ASP A 35 -11.47 -2.87 -4.70
C ASP A 35 -11.45 -1.96 -5.94
N HIS A 36 -10.68 -0.86 -5.91
CA HIS A 36 -10.51 0.01 -7.07
C HIS A 36 -9.86 -0.75 -8.24
N PRO A 37 -10.38 -0.62 -9.48
CA PRO A 37 -9.86 -1.37 -10.63
C PRO A 37 -8.37 -1.15 -10.93
N ALA A 38 -7.86 0.04 -10.62
CA ALA A 38 -6.45 0.39 -10.80
C ALA A 38 -5.53 -0.01 -9.62
N ASP A 39 -6.06 -0.40 -8.46
CA ASP A 39 -5.21 -0.85 -7.35
C ASP A 39 -4.60 -2.23 -7.67
N VAL A 40 -3.27 -2.35 -7.55
CA VAL A 40 -2.54 -3.60 -7.79
C VAL A 40 -1.84 -4.13 -6.52
N GLY A 41 -2.14 -3.53 -5.36
CA GLY A 41 -1.62 -3.94 -4.06
C GLY A 41 -0.29 -3.30 -3.66
N GLY A 42 0.40 -3.93 -2.72
CA GLY A 42 1.69 -3.46 -2.20
C GLY A 42 2.84 -3.69 -3.18
N VAL A 43 3.84 -2.80 -3.23
CA VAL A 43 5.05 -2.91 -4.06
C VAL A 43 6.31 -3.11 -3.20
N GLY A 44 7.26 -3.89 -3.70
CA GLY A 44 8.55 -4.11 -3.06
C GLY A 44 8.70 -5.49 -2.43
N HIS A 45 9.70 -5.65 -1.58
CA HIS A 45 10.08 -6.93 -0.98
C HIS A 45 8.92 -7.70 -0.31
N THR A 46 7.96 -6.98 0.27
CA THR A 46 6.75 -7.56 0.89
C THR A 46 5.49 -7.31 0.07
N GLY A 47 5.62 -6.95 -1.21
CA GLY A 47 4.53 -6.60 -2.11
C GLY A 47 3.83 -7.81 -2.73
N THR A 48 2.93 -7.52 -3.67
CA THR A 48 2.23 -8.53 -4.47
C THR A 48 3.06 -8.91 -5.69
N GLU A 49 2.88 -10.14 -6.18
CA GLU A 49 3.49 -10.56 -7.45
C GLU A 49 3.08 -9.65 -8.61
N VAL A 50 1.85 -9.15 -8.59
CA VAL A 50 1.29 -8.28 -9.62
C VAL A 50 1.99 -6.92 -9.65
N ALA A 51 2.06 -6.24 -8.51
CA ALA A 51 2.70 -4.92 -8.42
C ALA A 51 4.19 -4.99 -8.76
N ASP A 52 4.88 -6.02 -8.27
CA ASP A 52 6.31 -6.21 -8.55
C ASP A 52 6.56 -6.62 -10.01
N GLY A 53 5.68 -7.42 -10.61
CA GLY A 53 5.74 -7.75 -12.04
C GLY A 53 5.60 -6.51 -12.92
N LEU A 54 4.64 -5.64 -12.60
CA LEU A 54 4.46 -4.35 -13.27
C LEU A 54 5.68 -3.44 -13.06
N ALA A 55 6.19 -3.32 -11.83
CA ALA A 55 7.35 -2.50 -11.53
C ALA A 55 8.62 -2.94 -12.28
N ARG A 56 8.83 -4.25 -12.45
CA ARG A 56 9.96 -4.78 -13.24
C ARG A 56 9.90 -4.38 -14.71
N GLY A 57 8.70 -4.33 -15.28
CA GLY A 57 8.46 -4.02 -16.70
C GLY A 57 8.17 -2.55 -17.01
N ALA A 58 7.99 -1.70 -15.99
CA ALA A 58 7.62 -0.30 -16.17
C ALA A 58 8.74 0.52 -16.82
N ASP A 59 8.42 1.23 -17.90
CA ASP A 59 9.26 2.23 -18.56
C ASP A 59 9.13 3.62 -17.89
N LEU A 60 8.06 3.84 -17.13
CA LEU A 60 7.81 5.05 -16.35
C LEU A 60 7.20 4.69 -14.99
N VAL A 61 7.77 5.26 -13.92
CA VAL A 61 7.27 5.16 -12.55
C VAL A 61 6.96 6.56 -12.01
N LEU A 62 5.71 6.77 -11.60
CA LEU A 62 5.27 8.00 -10.94
C LEU A 62 5.35 7.83 -9.41
N GLY A 63 6.38 8.40 -8.79
CA GLY A 63 6.57 8.38 -7.35
C GLY A 63 5.82 9.50 -6.66
N VAL A 64 4.72 9.21 -5.97
CA VAL A 64 3.93 10.24 -5.28
C VAL A 64 4.11 10.17 -3.77
N GLY A 65 4.92 11.08 -3.23
CA GLY A 65 5.17 11.25 -1.81
C GLY A 65 5.80 10.01 -1.16
N THR A 66 6.58 9.27 -1.92
CA THR A 66 7.33 8.08 -1.48
C THR A 66 8.78 8.44 -1.20
N ARG A 67 9.37 7.78 -0.19
CA ARG A 67 10.79 7.90 0.13
C ARG A 67 11.64 6.85 -0.58
N TYR A 68 11.05 5.96 -1.38
CA TYR A 68 11.75 4.86 -2.05
C TYR A 68 12.65 4.08 -1.08
N THR A 69 12.09 3.61 0.02
CA THR A 69 12.85 2.83 1.00
C THR A 69 13.35 1.51 0.38
N ASP A 70 14.33 0.88 1.03
CA ASP A 70 14.91 -0.38 0.56
C ASP A 70 13.84 -1.46 0.36
N PHE A 71 12.87 -1.57 1.27
CA PHE A 71 11.75 -2.51 1.09
C PHE A 71 10.90 -2.18 -0.12
N THR A 72 10.56 -0.90 -0.35
CA THR A 72 9.77 -0.47 -1.52
C THR A 72 10.49 -0.73 -2.84
N THR A 73 11.80 -0.56 -2.88
CA THR A 73 12.60 -0.69 -4.11
C THR A 73 13.23 -2.08 -4.29
N ALA A 74 13.06 -2.98 -3.33
CA ALA A 74 13.85 -4.20 -3.18
C ALA A 74 15.36 -3.92 -3.28
N SER A 75 15.83 -2.95 -2.48
CA SER A 75 17.21 -2.43 -2.50
C SER A 75 17.67 -2.02 -3.90
N GLY A 76 16.78 -1.34 -4.62
CA GLY A 76 17.01 -0.89 -6.00
C GLY A 76 16.89 -1.97 -7.09
N THR A 77 16.67 -3.24 -6.76
CA THR A 77 16.66 -4.34 -7.74
C THR A 77 15.30 -4.60 -8.40
N LEU A 78 14.24 -3.92 -7.92
CA LEU A 78 12.88 -4.17 -8.39
C LEU A 78 12.64 -3.64 -9.80
N PHE A 79 13.11 -2.43 -10.11
CA PHE A 79 12.86 -1.78 -11.39
C PHE A 79 13.93 -2.21 -12.40
N ARG A 80 13.54 -3.03 -13.38
CA ARG A 80 14.49 -3.74 -14.26
C ARG A 80 14.44 -3.33 -15.72
N HIS A 81 13.43 -2.58 -16.13
CA HIS A 81 13.34 -2.08 -17.49
C HIS A 81 14.56 -1.19 -17.80
N PRO A 82 15.31 -1.44 -18.88
CA PRO A 82 16.58 -0.73 -19.14
C PRO A 82 16.39 0.77 -19.36
N GLU A 83 15.20 1.18 -19.81
CA GLU A 83 14.84 2.59 -20.05
C GLU A 83 13.87 3.15 -19.00
N VAL A 84 13.78 2.53 -17.81
CA VAL A 84 12.88 3.02 -16.75
C VAL A 84 13.21 4.46 -16.38
N ARG A 85 12.17 5.31 -16.36
CA ARG A 85 12.25 6.70 -15.92
C ARG A 85 11.40 6.90 -14.68
N PHE A 86 11.82 7.80 -13.82
CA PHE A 86 11.07 8.18 -12.63
C PHE A 86 10.62 9.64 -12.73
N VAL A 87 9.40 9.93 -12.32
CA VAL A 87 8.91 11.29 -12.07
C VAL A 87 8.40 11.32 -10.64
N ASN A 88 8.97 12.19 -9.81
CA ASN A 88 8.74 12.14 -8.38
C ASN A 88 8.10 13.43 -7.88
N LEU A 89 6.84 13.31 -7.45
CA LEU A 89 6.10 14.35 -6.75
C LEU A 89 6.36 14.19 -5.26
N ASN A 90 7.14 15.07 -4.65
CA ASN A 90 7.39 14.98 -3.22
C ASN A 90 7.61 16.35 -2.59
N ILE A 91 7.08 16.55 -1.38
CA ILE A 91 7.29 17.79 -0.61
C ILE A 91 8.75 17.91 -0.14
N SER A 92 9.41 16.77 0.06
CA SER A 92 10.82 16.66 0.40
C SER A 92 11.65 16.63 -0.87
N ALA A 93 12.48 17.66 -1.09
CA ALA A 93 13.35 17.73 -2.26
C ALA A 93 14.32 16.53 -2.33
N SER A 94 14.89 16.09 -1.20
CA SER A 94 15.82 14.95 -1.20
C SER A 94 15.14 13.65 -1.64
N ASP A 95 13.88 13.43 -1.27
CA ASP A 95 13.12 12.27 -1.72
C ASP A 95 12.69 12.39 -3.18
N ALA A 96 12.40 13.60 -3.67
CA ALA A 96 12.06 13.82 -5.07
C ALA A 96 13.22 13.51 -6.04
N HIS A 97 14.48 13.65 -5.61
CA HIS A 97 15.65 13.35 -6.46
C HIS A 97 16.02 11.85 -6.53
N LYS A 98 15.40 11.00 -5.70
CA LYS A 98 15.74 9.57 -5.66
C LYS A 98 15.46 8.89 -6.99
N MET A 99 16.19 7.79 -7.25
CA MET A 99 16.12 7.04 -8.51
C MET A 99 16.47 7.86 -9.76
N ALA A 100 17.22 8.96 -9.60
CA ALA A 100 17.52 9.92 -10.66
C ALA A 100 16.26 10.42 -11.41
N GLY A 101 15.15 10.54 -10.68
CA GLY A 101 13.89 10.94 -11.28
C GLY A 101 13.82 12.42 -11.62
N THR A 102 12.94 12.76 -12.55
CA THR A 102 12.51 14.14 -12.79
C THR A 102 11.86 14.67 -11.52
N THR A 103 12.50 15.65 -10.90
CA THR A 103 12.11 16.21 -9.61
C THR A 103 10.93 17.16 -9.75
N VAL A 104 9.83 16.86 -9.06
CA VAL A 104 8.69 17.77 -8.89
C VAL A 104 8.49 18.01 -7.39
N VAL A 105 9.04 19.11 -6.88
CA VAL A 105 8.92 19.45 -5.45
C VAL A 105 7.55 20.09 -5.20
N CYS A 106 6.59 19.31 -4.71
CA CYS A 106 5.23 19.78 -4.47
C CYS A 106 4.50 18.96 -3.39
N ASP A 107 3.41 19.52 -2.88
CA ASP A 107 2.42 18.76 -2.14
C ASP A 107 1.76 17.70 -3.04
N ALA A 108 1.48 16.50 -2.50
CA ALA A 108 0.95 15.39 -3.28
C ALA A 108 -0.43 15.68 -3.88
N ARG A 109 -1.34 16.29 -3.11
CA ARG A 109 -2.69 16.63 -3.60
C ARG A 109 -2.62 17.65 -4.72
N ALA A 110 -1.86 18.73 -4.51
CA ALA A 110 -1.68 19.77 -5.52
C ALA A 110 -1.05 19.21 -6.80
N GLY A 111 0.02 18.40 -6.67
CA GLY A 111 0.70 17.78 -7.80
C GLY A 111 -0.18 16.79 -8.56
N LEU A 112 -0.91 15.91 -7.87
CA LEU A 112 -1.86 14.98 -8.49
C LEU A 112 -2.97 15.73 -9.24
N THR A 113 -3.53 16.79 -8.64
CA THR A 113 -4.59 17.59 -9.27
C THR A 113 -4.10 18.25 -10.56
N ALA A 114 -2.91 18.85 -10.54
CA ALA A 114 -2.30 19.46 -11.71
C ALA A 114 -1.97 18.42 -12.80
N LEU A 115 -1.48 17.24 -12.39
CA LEU A 115 -1.15 16.16 -13.31
C LEU A 115 -2.41 15.60 -13.99
N THR A 116 -3.50 15.39 -13.25
CA THR A 116 -4.79 14.96 -13.82
C THR A 116 -5.28 15.93 -14.89
N ALA A 117 -5.20 17.24 -14.64
CA ALA A 117 -5.58 18.26 -15.61
C ALA A 117 -4.66 18.26 -16.85
N ALA A 118 -3.35 18.12 -16.66
CA ALA A 118 -2.36 18.09 -17.75
C ALA A 118 -2.48 16.82 -18.61
N LEU A 119 -2.98 15.72 -18.04
CA LEU A 119 -3.21 14.44 -18.71
C LEU A 119 -4.67 14.30 -19.20
N ALA A 120 -5.44 15.38 -19.32
CA ALA A 120 -6.80 15.31 -19.83
C ALA A 120 -6.85 14.64 -21.22
N GLY A 121 -7.65 13.59 -21.35
CA GLY A 121 -7.78 12.80 -22.58
C GLY A 121 -6.69 11.73 -22.77
N HIS A 122 -5.68 11.68 -21.91
CA HIS A 122 -4.74 10.56 -21.87
C HIS A 122 -5.36 9.38 -21.14
N ARG A 123 -5.19 8.18 -21.71
CA ARG A 123 -5.47 6.92 -21.05
C ARG A 123 -4.41 5.90 -21.47
N VAL A 124 -4.03 5.00 -20.57
CA VAL A 124 -3.18 3.87 -20.91
C VAL A 124 -3.83 2.99 -21.97
N ASP A 125 -3.01 2.22 -22.67
CA ASP A 125 -3.51 1.25 -23.64
C ASP A 125 -4.53 0.28 -23.00
N ALA A 126 -5.61 -0.02 -23.73
CA ALA A 126 -6.70 -0.84 -23.22
C ALA A 126 -6.27 -2.29 -22.90
N ALA A 127 -5.29 -2.84 -23.63
CA ALA A 127 -4.74 -4.15 -23.33
C ALA A 127 -3.88 -4.11 -22.06
N HIS A 128 -3.10 -3.04 -21.86
CA HIS A 128 -2.34 -2.84 -20.62
C HIS A 128 -3.27 -2.76 -19.41
N GLU A 129 -4.31 -1.92 -19.49
CA GLU A 129 -5.29 -1.77 -18.41
C GLU A 129 -6.01 -3.09 -18.09
N THR A 130 -6.32 -3.87 -19.13
CA THR A 130 -6.95 -5.20 -18.99
C THR A 130 -6.01 -6.19 -18.31
N ALA A 131 -4.74 -6.23 -18.71
CA ALA A 131 -3.73 -7.08 -18.08
C ALA A 131 -3.53 -6.76 -16.60
N CYS A 132 -3.52 -5.47 -16.22
CA CYS A 132 -3.47 -5.05 -14.81
C CYS A 132 -4.67 -5.55 -14.01
N ARG A 133 -5.88 -5.42 -14.55
CA ARG A 133 -7.11 -5.93 -13.92
C ARG A 133 -7.11 -7.45 -13.77
N GLU A 134 -6.63 -8.18 -14.77
CA GLU A 134 -6.50 -9.64 -14.70
C GLU A 134 -5.46 -10.07 -13.67
N GLY A 135 -4.33 -9.34 -13.58
CA GLY A 135 -3.34 -9.49 -12.53
C GLY A 135 -3.96 -9.36 -11.15
N LYS A 136 -4.68 -8.26 -10.88
CA LYS A 136 -5.41 -8.04 -9.64
C LYS A 136 -6.36 -9.19 -9.31
N ARG A 137 -7.21 -9.61 -10.26
CA ARG A 137 -8.15 -10.73 -10.08
C ARG A 137 -7.45 -12.06 -9.80
N ARG A 138 -6.26 -12.29 -10.38
CA ARG A 138 -5.44 -13.46 -10.06
C ARG A 138 -4.94 -13.38 -8.62
N TRP A 139 -4.48 -12.21 -8.18
CA TRP A 139 -4.02 -12.02 -6.81
C TRP A 139 -5.14 -12.17 -5.78
N GLU A 140 -6.35 -11.65 -6.05
CA GLU A 140 -7.49 -11.83 -5.15
C GLU A 140 -7.84 -13.31 -4.92
N ARG A 141 -7.72 -14.16 -5.94
CA ARG A 141 -7.88 -15.61 -5.76
C ARG A 141 -6.81 -16.22 -4.86
N VAL A 142 -5.59 -15.69 -4.88
CA VAL A 142 -4.51 -16.12 -3.96
C VAL A 142 -4.86 -15.69 -2.53
N VAL A 143 -5.37 -14.47 -2.34
CA VAL A 143 -5.82 -13.96 -1.03
C VAL A 143 -6.95 -14.84 -0.48
N GLU A 144 -7.99 -15.10 -1.27
CA GLU A 144 -9.12 -15.97 -0.88
C GLU A 144 -8.65 -17.38 -0.50
N ALA A 145 -7.74 -17.97 -1.29
CA ALA A 145 -7.17 -19.27 -0.97
C ALA A 145 -6.35 -19.26 0.33
N ALA A 146 -5.60 -18.20 0.59
CA ALA A 146 -4.79 -18.05 1.80
C ALA A 146 -5.63 -17.82 3.07
N PHE A 147 -6.82 -17.24 2.92
CA PHE A 147 -7.76 -16.96 4.02
C PHE A 147 -8.63 -18.16 4.39
N ARG A 148 -8.73 -19.16 3.51
CA ARG A 148 -9.59 -20.33 3.71
C ARG A 148 -9.03 -21.27 4.78
N ALA A 149 -9.87 -21.64 5.75
CA ALA A 149 -9.64 -22.72 6.70
C ALA A 149 -10.45 -23.96 6.28
N ASP A 150 -9.78 -25.10 6.10
CA ASP A 150 -10.41 -26.36 5.64
C ASP A 150 -10.29 -27.51 6.64
N ASP A 151 -9.62 -27.27 7.77
CA ASP A 151 -9.32 -28.29 8.76
C ASP A 151 -9.51 -27.74 10.18
N ASP A 152 -9.55 -28.66 11.14
CA ASP A 152 -9.60 -28.35 12.57
C ASP A 152 -8.18 -28.12 13.15
N ALA A 153 -7.21 -27.74 12.30
CA ALA A 153 -5.84 -27.50 12.75
C ALA A 153 -5.70 -26.12 13.41
N VAL A 154 -4.55 -25.88 14.04
CA VAL A 154 -4.22 -24.53 14.54
C VAL A 154 -4.18 -23.58 13.34
N PRO A 155 -4.94 -22.48 13.36
CA PRO A 155 -5.05 -21.60 12.20
C PRO A 155 -3.70 -20.97 11.87
N THR A 156 -3.40 -20.93 10.57
CA THR A 156 -2.25 -20.19 10.06
C THR A 156 -2.45 -18.69 10.24
N GLN A 157 -1.36 -17.92 10.19
CA GLN A 157 -1.41 -16.47 10.25
C GLN A 157 -2.36 -15.89 9.19
N THR A 158 -2.36 -16.43 7.97
CA THR A 158 -3.22 -15.95 6.88
C THR A 158 -4.69 -16.31 7.09
N GLN A 159 -4.99 -17.45 7.71
CA GLN A 159 -6.36 -17.82 8.09
C GLN A 159 -6.90 -16.90 9.20
N VAL A 160 -6.06 -16.52 10.16
CA VAL A 160 -6.43 -15.51 11.18
C VAL A 160 -6.72 -14.17 10.53
N LEU A 161 -5.90 -13.75 9.54
CA LEU A 161 -6.19 -12.55 8.75
C LEU A 161 -7.51 -12.66 7.97
N GLY A 162 -7.83 -13.83 7.44
CA GLY A 162 -9.11 -14.08 6.76
C GLY A 162 -10.32 -13.99 7.70
N ALA A 163 -10.20 -14.54 8.90
CA ALA A 163 -11.23 -14.40 9.93
C ALA A 163 -11.41 -12.92 10.35
N LEU A 164 -10.31 -12.17 10.46
CA LEU A 164 -10.34 -10.74 10.75
C LEU A 164 -10.97 -9.93 9.61
N ASP A 165 -10.63 -10.22 8.35
CA ASP A 165 -11.19 -9.59 7.14
C ASP A 165 -12.73 -9.69 7.11
N ALA A 166 -13.30 -10.79 7.62
CA ALA A 166 -14.73 -11.05 7.68
C ALA A 166 -15.50 -10.26 8.76
N VAL A 167 -14.81 -9.71 9.77
CA VAL A 167 -15.46 -9.03 10.91
C VAL A 167 -15.08 -7.55 11.04
N VAL A 168 -13.94 -7.15 10.48
CA VAL A 168 -13.48 -5.76 10.47
C VAL A 168 -14.39 -4.90 9.60
N GLY A 169 -14.84 -3.77 10.15
CA GLY A 169 -15.55 -2.72 9.41
C GLY A 169 -14.61 -1.88 8.53
N ASP A 170 -15.17 -1.20 7.53
CA ASP A 170 -14.40 -0.39 6.56
C ASP A 170 -13.61 0.75 7.23
N GLU A 171 -14.12 1.29 8.33
CA GLU A 171 -13.54 2.40 9.08
C GLU A 171 -12.73 1.96 10.31
N ASP A 172 -12.74 0.68 10.67
CA ASP A 172 -11.94 0.16 11.78
C ASP A 172 -10.45 0.35 11.50
N VAL A 173 -9.61 0.32 12.54
CA VAL A 173 -8.15 0.47 12.40
C VAL A 173 -7.43 -0.83 12.77
N VAL A 174 -6.61 -1.32 11.84
CA VAL A 174 -5.71 -2.47 12.04
C VAL A 174 -4.31 -1.97 12.34
N ILE A 175 -3.76 -2.42 13.47
CA ILE A 175 -2.44 -2.00 13.97
C ILE A 175 -1.49 -3.18 14.04
N ASN A 176 -0.29 -2.98 13.51
CA ASN A 176 0.83 -3.91 13.64
C ASN A 176 2.17 -3.17 13.48
N ALA A 177 3.29 -3.74 13.92
CA ALA A 177 4.61 -3.13 13.68
C ALA A 177 5.73 -4.12 13.35
N ALA A 178 5.69 -5.33 13.92
CA ALA A 178 6.82 -6.24 13.84
C ALA A 178 6.43 -7.71 13.59
N GLY A 179 7.45 -8.51 13.29
CA GLY A 179 7.34 -9.94 13.01
C GLY A 179 7.08 -10.24 11.54
N SER A 180 6.43 -11.38 11.27
CA SER A 180 6.00 -11.80 9.92
C SER A 180 4.76 -11.04 9.43
N LEU A 181 3.92 -10.56 10.35
CA LEU A 181 2.64 -9.91 10.05
C LEU A 181 2.73 -8.70 9.12
N PRO A 182 3.70 -7.77 9.23
CA PRO A 182 3.78 -6.64 8.31
C PRO A 182 3.92 -7.08 6.85
N GLY A 183 4.56 -8.22 6.60
CA GLY A 183 4.72 -8.77 5.25
C GLY A 183 3.42 -9.35 4.70
N ASP A 184 2.68 -10.10 5.52
CA ASP A 184 1.39 -10.67 5.11
C ASP A 184 0.32 -9.59 5.00
N LEU A 185 0.27 -8.63 5.93
CA LEU A 185 -0.63 -7.50 5.88
C LEU A 185 -0.41 -6.65 4.62
N HIS A 186 0.84 -6.40 4.23
CA HIS A 186 1.12 -5.58 3.04
C HIS A 186 0.56 -6.21 1.76
N LYS A 187 0.73 -7.52 1.58
CA LYS A 187 0.34 -8.24 0.36
C LYS A 187 -1.08 -8.81 0.38
N LEU A 188 -1.64 -9.13 1.55
CA LEU A 188 -2.95 -9.80 1.68
C LEU A 188 -4.06 -8.90 2.22
N TRP A 189 -3.75 -7.88 3.03
CA TRP A 189 -4.79 -7.08 3.67
C TRP A 189 -5.52 -6.19 2.66
N ARG A 190 -6.85 -6.22 2.70
CA ARG A 190 -7.73 -5.44 1.82
C ARG A 190 -8.09 -4.11 2.48
N ALA A 191 -7.19 -3.13 2.40
CA ALA A 191 -7.41 -1.82 3.01
C ALA A 191 -8.62 -1.09 2.38
N ARG A 192 -9.64 -0.80 3.20
CA ARG A 192 -10.95 -0.29 2.76
C ARG A 192 -11.12 1.22 2.95
N SER A 193 -10.27 1.82 3.78
CA SER A 193 -10.20 3.25 4.03
C SER A 193 -8.75 3.72 4.17
N PRO A 194 -8.48 5.04 4.11
CA PRO A 194 -7.14 5.61 4.27
C PRO A 194 -6.55 5.45 5.68
N HIS A 195 -7.38 5.10 6.65
CA HIS A 195 -7.02 5.00 8.06
C HIS A 195 -6.93 3.56 8.56
N GLN A 196 -7.60 2.62 7.88
CA GLN A 196 -7.67 1.22 8.32
C GLN A 196 -6.29 0.54 8.41
N TYR A 197 -5.33 0.92 7.58
CA TYR A 197 -3.98 0.36 7.60
C TYR A 197 -3.01 1.21 8.40
N HIS A 198 -2.79 0.85 9.66
CA HIS A 198 -1.83 1.50 10.57
C HIS A 198 -0.71 0.53 10.95
N VAL A 199 0.16 0.25 9.98
CA VAL A 199 1.32 -0.61 10.19
C VAL A 199 2.59 0.23 10.24
N GLU A 200 3.30 0.19 11.38
CA GLU A 200 4.62 0.82 11.52
C GLU A 200 5.67 -0.12 10.90
N TYR A 201 6.22 0.25 9.75
CA TYR A 201 7.23 -0.55 9.07
C TYR A 201 8.39 0.30 8.54
N GLY A 202 8.66 1.43 9.18
CA GLY A 202 9.85 2.23 8.96
C GLY A 202 11.02 1.72 9.79
N TYR A 203 10.78 1.51 11.08
CA TYR A 203 11.75 0.90 12.00
C TYR A 203 11.36 -0.51 12.45
N SER A 204 10.11 -0.93 12.19
CA SER A 204 9.54 -2.20 12.66
C SER A 204 9.66 -2.31 14.18
N CYS A 205 9.17 -1.28 14.86
CA CYS A 205 9.36 -1.11 16.30
C CYS A 205 8.53 -2.13 17.09
N MET A 206 9.17 -3.17 17.63
CA MET A 206 8.54 -4.09 18.57
C MET A 206 8.04 -3.32 19.81
N GLY A 207 6.88 -3.72 20.35
CA GLY A 207 6.19 -3.06 21.45
C GLY A 207 5.24 -1.94 21.02
N TYR A 208 5.18 -1.59 19.74
CA TYR A 208 4.38 -0.46 19.26
C TYR A 208 2.86 -0.71 19.32
N GLU A 209 2.41 -1.95 19.10
CA GLU A 209 1.03 -2.24 18.75
C GLU A 209 0.01 -1.84 19.82
N ILE A 210 0.28 -2.13 21.10
CA ILE A 210 -0.63 -1.83 22.21
C ILE A 210 -0.70 -0.31 22.50
N PRO A 211 0.44 0.41 22.70
CA PRO A 211 0.40 1.86 22.90
C PRO A 211 -0.22 2.61 21.71
N ALA A 212 0.07 2.18 20.48
CA ALA A 212 -0.52 2.76 19.29
C ALA A 212 -2.04 2.56 19.25
N ALA A 213 -2.53 1.38 19.62
CA ALA A 213 -3.96 1.12 19.70
C ALA A 213 -4.68 2.03 20.70
N ILE A 214 -4.08 2.23 21.88
CA ILE A 214 -4.60 3.17 22.88
C ILE A 214 -4.61 4.59 22.32
N GLY A 215 -3.53 5.02 21.66
CA GLY A 215 -3.43 6.35 21.06
C GLY A 215 -4.46 6.59 19.96
N VAL A 216 -4.67 5.61 19.07
CA VAL A 216 -5.69 5.67 18.03
C VAL A 216 -7.08 5.73 18.66
N GLN A 217 -7.37 4.92 19.68
CA GLN A 217 -8.67 4.93 20.34
C GLN A 217 -8.96 6.28 21.03
N GLN A 218 -7.94 6.93 21.60
CA GLN A 218 -8.06 8.27 22.17
C GLN A 218 -8.29 9.35 21.10
N ALA A 219 -7.63 9.24 19.94
CA ALA A 219 -7.76 10.19 18.84
C ALA A 219 -9.08 10.02 18.07
N ALA A 220 -9.59 8.79 17.98
CA ALA A 220 -10.83 8.44 17.29
C ALA A 220 -11.75 7.59 18.19
N PRO A 221 -12.40 8.21 19.20
CA PRO A 221 -13.34 7.50 20.06
C PRO A 221 -14.49 6.89 19.25
N GLY A 222 -14.80 5.62 19.51
CA GLY A 222 -15.89 4.90 18.84
C GLY A 222 -15.50 4.18 17.56
N VAL A 223 -14.28 4.35 17.06
CA VAL A 223 -13.72 3.52 15.99
C VAL A 223 -13.12 2.25 16.60
N PRO A 224 -13.53 1.04 16.19
CA PRO A 224 -12.89 -0.20 16.64
C PRO A 224 -11.42 -0.26 16.21
N VAL A 225 -10.56 -0.68 17.14
CA VAL A 225 -9.12 -0.82 16.90
C VAL A 225 -8.68 -2.25 17.15
N TRP A 226 -8.04 -2.85 16.15
CA TRP A 226 -7.58 -4.23 16.14
C TRP A 226 -6.05 -4.24 16.17
N ALA A 227 -5.47 -4.48 17.35
CA ALA A 227 -4.03 -4.64 17.52
C ALA A 227 -3.62 -6.10 17.28
N LEU A 228 -2.81 -6.35 16.25
CA LEU A 228 -2.27 -7.66 15.94
C LEU A 228 -0.88 -7.78 16.56
N VAL A 229 -0.81 -8.47 17.70
CA VAL A 229 0.35 -8.50 18.59
C VAL A 229 0.97 -9.90 18.54
N GLY A 230 2.23 -9.99 18.08
CA GLY A 230 3.03 -11.21 18.20
C GLY A 230 3.51 -11.43 19.65
N ASP A 231 3.90 -12.65 19.98
CA ASP A 231 4.41 -13.03 21.30
C ASP A 231 5.65 -12.22 21.72
N GLY A 232 6.63 -12.05 20.82
CA GLY A 232 7.84 -11.29 21.08
C GLY A 232 7.59 -9.81 21.34
N THR A 233 6.62 -9.20 20.64
CA THR A 233 6.23 -7.80 20.90
C THR A 233 5.42 -7.70 22.20
N TYR A 234 4.54 -8.67 22.50
CA TYR A 234 3.78 -8.70 23.76
C TYR A 234 4.68 -8.75 25.00
N LEU A 235 5.78 -9.51 24.94
CA LEU A 235 6.73 -9.65 26.04
C LEU A 235 7.53 -8.37 26.34
N MET A 236 7.52 -7.37 25.46
CA MET A 236 8.21 -6.10 25.71
C MET A 236 7.54 -5.25 26.79
N MET A 237 6.34 -5.63 27.27
CA MET A 237 5.57 -4.89 28.28
C MET A 237 5.55 -3.37 28.03
N PRO A 238 5.16 -2.94 26.82
CA PRO A 238 5.21 -1.54 26.42
C PRO A 238 4.17 -0.65 27.12
#